data_AF-A0A310SGW9-F1
#
_entry.id   AF-A0A310SGW9-F1
#
_cell.length_a   1.000
_cell.length_b   1.000
_cell.length_c   1.000
_cell.angle_alpha   90.00
_cell.angle_beta   90.00
_cell.angle_gamma   90.00
#
_symmetry.space_group_name_H-M   'P 1'
#
loop_
_entity.id
_entity.type
_entity.pdbx_description
1 polymer ?
#
loop_
_entity_poly.entity_id
_entity_poly.type
_entity_poly.pdbx_seq_one_letter_code
_entity_poly.pdbx_strand_id
1 'polypeptide(L)'
;MQGILPFYILLMAAGFFVSSNLSTNAAPQQGYWSQFVEENPEALMEIITRLGHTIIRNSELENNKRGLDLGLSRGFSGSQAAKHLMGLAAANYAGGPGRRRRSEQP
;
A
#
# COMPACT_ATOMS: atom_id res chain seq x y z
N MET A 1 30.11 12.11 -43.17
CA MET A 1 29.11 11.32 -42.41
C MET A 1 29.74 10.38 -41.36
N GLN A 2 30.98 10.60 -40.89
CA GLN A 2 31.68 9.67 -39.99
C GLN A 2 31.56 9.99 -38.48
N GLY A 3 31.09 11.19 -38.10
CA GLY A 3 31.03 11.63 -36.70
C GLY A 3 29.71 11.36 -35.96
N ILE A 4 28.66 10.92 -36.65
CA ILE A 4 27.31 10.78 -36.09
C ILE A 4 27.16 9.45 -35.33
N LEU A 5 27.69 8.36 -35.89
CA LEU A 5 27.71 7.03 -35.26
C LEU A 5 28.42 7.01 -33.89
N PRO A 6 29.65 7.56 -33.73
CA PRO A 6 30.31 7.57 -32.42
C PRO A 6 29.58 8.44 -31.39
N PHE A 7 28.89 9.50 -31.82
CA PHE A 7 28.09 10.35 -30.94
C PHE A 7 26.89 9.60 -30.34
N TYR A 8 26.18 8.80 -31.13
CA TYR A 8 25.08 7.96 -30.62
C TYR A 8 25.58 6.87 -29.66
N ILE A 9 26.73 6.26 -29.94
CA ILE A 9 27.34 5.27 -29.04
C ILE A 9 27.69 5.90 -27.69
N LEU A 10 28.27 7.10 -27.70
CA LEU A 10 28.58 7.85 -26.48
C LEU A 10 27.31 8.17 -25.67
N LEU A 11 26.24 8.60 -26.35
CA LEU A 11 24.97 8.97 -25.71
C LEU A 11 24.30 7.76 -25.06
N MET A 12 24.32 6.60 -25.72
CA MET A 12 23.81 5.34 -25.18
C MET A 12 24.65 4.86 -23.99
N ALA A 13 25.98 4.95 -24.07
CA ALA A 13 26.88 4.57 -22.98
C ALA A 13 26.69 5.47 -21.75
N ALA A 14 26.54 6.78 -21.94
CA ALA A 14 26.27 7.73 -20.87
C ALA A 14 24.89 7.46 -20.23
N GLY A 15 23.86 7.21 -21.03
CA GLY A 15 22.53 6.84 -20.52
C GLY A 15 22.55 5.56 -19.69
N PHE A 16 23.24 4.52 -20.18
CA PHE A 16 23.41 3.25 -19.45
C PHE A 16 24.15 3.44 -18.12
N PHE A 17 25.21 4.26 -18.11
CA PHE A 17 25.97 4.57 -16.91
C PHE A 17 25.14 5.34 -15.86
N VAL A 18 24.30 6.29 -16.30
CA VAL A 18 23.39 7.01 -15.40
C VAL A 18 22.33 6.06 -14.84
N SER A 19 21.74 5.20 -15.67
CA SER A 19 20.73 4.23 -15.22
C SER A 19 21.30 3.17 -14.27
N SER A 20 22.53 2.71 -14.47
CA SER A 20 23.15 1.69 -13.62
C SER A 20 23.63 2.24 -12.27
N ASN A 21 23.94 3.53 -12.18
CA ASN A 21 24.36 4.20 -10.95
C ASN A 21 23.21 4.97 -10.28
N LEU A 22 21.99 4.91 -10.83
CA LEU A 22 20.82 5.52 -10.21
C LEU A 22 20.47 4.73 -8.94
N SER A 23 21.01 5.20 -7.82
CA SER A 23 20.71 4.66 -6.50
C SER A 23 19.23 4.92 -6.17
N THR A 24 18.39 3.94 -6.46
CA THR A 24 17.00 3.92 -6.02
C THR A 24 16.96 3.56 -4.53
N ASN A 25 17.46 4.45 -3.67
CA ASN A 25 17.30 4.34 -2.21
C ASN A 25 15.86 4.67 -1.77
N ALA A 26 14.87 4.16 -2.49
CA ALA A 26 13.53 3.97 -1.95
C ALA A 26 13.52 2.56 -1.34
N ALA A 27 14.24 2.38 -0.23
CA ALA A 27 14.15 1.15 0.52
C ALA A 27 12.68 0.88 0.90
N PRO A 28 12.18 -0.35 0.74
CA PRO A 28 10.85 -0.68 1.20
C PRO A 28 10.87 -0.57 2.73
N GLN A 29 10.16 0.43 3.26
CA GLN A 29 9.92 0.65 4.70
C GLN A 29 9.44 -0.60 5.46
N GLN A 30 9.04 -1.64 4.73
CA GLN A 30 8.55 -2.92 5.23
C GLN A 30 9.56 -3.66 6.12
N GLY A 31 10.87 -3.61 5.82
CA GLY A 31 11.88 -4.31 6.62
C GLY A 31 12.07 -3.74 8.03
N TYR A 32 11.92 -2.41 8.19
CA TYR A 32 12.09 -1.73 9.48
C TYR A 32 11.00 -2.13 10.48
N TRP A 33 9.74 -2.17 10.03
CA TRP A 33 8.61 -2.60 10.86
C TRP A 33 8.71 -4.08 11.22
N SER A 34 9.12 -4.94 10.28
CA SER A 34 9.32 -6.37 10.53
C SER A 34 10.39 -6.61 11.59
N GLN A 35 11.54 -5.93 11.49
CA GLN A 35 12.61 -6.05 12.47
C GLN A 35 12.19 -5.52 13.85
N PHE A 36 11.47 -4.40 13.90
CA PHE A 36 10.98 -3.83 15.16
C PHE A 36 9.98 -4.77 15.89
N VAL A 37 9.08 -5.42 15.13
CA VAL A 37 8.13 -6.42 15.66
C VAL A 37 8.87 -7.63 16.23
N GLU A 38 9.93 -8.07 15.56
CA GLU A 38 10.71 -9.25 15.96
C GLU A 38 11.62 -8.96 17.18
N GLU A 39 12.19 -7.75 17.26
CA GLU A 39 13.12 -7.37 18.32
C GLU A 39 12.42 -7.09 19.65
N ASN A 40 11.23 -6.48 19.64
CA ASN A 40 10.53 -6.08 20.87
C ASN A 40 8.99 -6.18 20.77
N PRO A 41 8.43 -7.40 20.73
CA PRO A 41 6.98 -7.59 20.61
C PRO A 41 6.19 -7.03 21.81
N GLU A 42 6.78 -7.08 23.02
CA GLU A 42 6.13 -6.61 24.25
C GLU A 42 5.95 -5.09 24.27
N ALA A 43 6.96 -4.33 23.80
CA ALA A 43 6.88 -2.88 23.72
C ALA A 43 5.80 -2.43 22.71
N LEU A 44 5.67 -3.15 21.60
CA LEU A 44 4.60 -2.93 20.64
C LEU A 44 3.24 -3.20 21.28
N MET A 45 3.09 -4.31 22.01
CA MET A 45 1.83 -4.64 22.69
C MET A 45 1.45 -3.59 23.74
N GLU A 46 2.42 -3.07 24.48
CA GLU A 46 2.22 -1.97 25.42
C GLU A 46 1.72 -0.70 24.71
N ILE A 47 2.32 -0.35 23.58
CA ILE A 47 1.92 0.82 22.77
C ILE A 47 0.50 0.62 22.21
N ILE A 48 0.18 -0.56 21.66
CA ILE A 48 -1.17 -0.88 21.16
C ILE A 48 -2.19 -0.81 22.28
N THR A 49 -1.87 -1.37 23.44
CA THR A 49 -2.76 -1.39 24.61
C THR A 49 -3.03 0.02 25.13
N ARG A 50 -1.98 0.85 25.20
CA ARG A 50 -2.10 2.28 25.57
C ARG A 50 -2.98 3.03 24.57
N LEU A 51 -2.76 2.83 23.26
CA LEU A 51 -3.57 3.44 22.22
C LEU A 51 -5.04 3.03 22.31
N GLY A 52 -5.31 1.73 22.47
CA GLY A 52 -6.67 1.21 22.64
C GLY A 52 -7.38 1.83 23.84
N HIS A 53 -6.69 1.92 24.97
CA HIS A 53 -7.22 2.56 26.18
C HIS A 53 -7.48 4.07 25.99
N THR A 54 -6.61 4.77 25.25
CA THR A 54 -6.81 6.20 24.91
C THR A 54 -8.00 6.41 23.98
N ILE A 55 -8.22 5.53 23.00
CA ILE A 55 -9.34 5.61 22.06
C ILE A 55 -10.66 5.33 22.80
N ILE A 56 -10.74 4.25 23.57
CA ILE A 56 -11.95 3.87 24.34
C ILE A 56 -12.30 4.96 25.38
N ARG A 57 -11.31 5.60 26.00
CA ARG A 57 -11.58 6.68 26.96
C ARG A 57 -12.06 7.97 26.28
N ASN A 58 -11.67 8.22 25.04
CA ASN A 58 -12.12 9.39 24.27
C ASN A 58 -13.39 9.12 23.44
N SER A 59 -13.87 7.88 23.35
CA SER A 59 -15.10 7.57 22.62
C SER A 59 -16.36 8.13 23.28
N GLU A 60 -16.32 8.51 24.56
CA GLU A 60 -17.41 9.28 25.21
C GLU A 60 -17.58 10.70 24.61
N LEU A 61 -16.64 11.17 23.79
CA LEU A 61 -16.74 12.42 23.01
C LEU A 61 -17.17 12.19 21.54
N GLU A 62 -17.46 10.94 21.13
CA GLU A 62 -17.76 10.52 19.73
C GLU A 62 -19.17 10.84 19.20
N ASN A 63 -19.90 11.81 19.78
CA ASN A 63 -20.94 12.45 18.98
C ASN A 63 -20.37 13.48 17.99
N ASN A 64 -19.06 13.77 18.06
CA ASN A 64 -18.38 14.49 17.00
C ASN A 64 -17.77 13.50 16.00
N LYS A 65 -18.37 13.44 14.81
CA LYS A 65 -18.00 12.68 13.61
C LYS A 65 -16.59 12.98 13.07
N ARG A 66 -15.57 12.90 13.92
CA ARG A 66 -14.15 12.98 13.55
C ARG A 66 -13.55 11.60 13.76
N GLY A 67 -13.86 10.71 12.82
CA GLY A 67 -13.22 9.40 12.76
C GLY A 67 -11.70 9.58 12.73
N LEU A 68 -11.01 8.83 13.60
CA LEU A 68 -9.56 8.73 13.62
C LEU A 68 -9.08 8.13 12.28
N ASP A 69 -8.59 8.97 11.36
CA ASP A 69 -8.02 8.49 10.10
C ASP A 69 -6.57 8.03 10.32
N LEU A 70 -6.40 6.70 10.46
CA LEU A 70 -5.10 6.03 10.52
C LEU A 70 -4.38 5.99 9.16
N GLY A 71 -4.77 6.84 8.21
CA GLY A 71 -4.21 6.91 6.88
C GLY A 71 -4.52 5.68 6.02
N LEU A 72 -5.47 4.85 6.44
CA LEU A 72 -5.94 3.69 5.68
C LEU A 72 -6.65 4.10 4.38
N SER A 73 -6.97 5.37 4.19
CA SER A 73 -7.55 5.89 2.94
C SER A 73 -6.50 6.46 1.98
N ARG A 74 -5.21 6.53 2.36
CA ARG A 74 -4.17 7.20 1.57
C ARG A 74 -2.93 6.32 1.34
N GLY A 75 -2.16 6.69 0.33
CA GLY A 75 -0.89 6.04 -0.03
C GLY A 75 -1.06 4.56 -0.39
N PHE A 76 0.01 3.79 -0.18
CA PHE A 76 0.04 2.36 -0.53
C PHE A 76 -1.00 1.54 0.25
N SER A 77 -1.09 1.74 1.57
CA SER A 77 -2.07 1.06 2.43
C SER A 77 -3.50 1.30 1.97
N GLY A 78 -3.85 2.56 1.64
CA GLY A 78 -5.19 2.88 1.15
C GLY A 78 -5.51 2.34 -0.23
N SER A 79 -4.54 2.32 -1.14
CA SER A 79 -4.74 1.66 -2.43
C SER A 79 -4.97 0.14 -2.29
N GLN A 80 -4.36 -0.52 -1.30
CA GLN A 80 -4.62 -1.94 -1.01
C GLN A 80 -6.01 -2.14 -0.40
N ALA A 81 -6.38 -1.34 0.60
CA ALA A 81 -7.70 -1.41 1.23
C ALA A 81 -8.81 -1.17 0.19
N ALA A 82 -8.63 -0.21 -0.72
CA ALA A 82 -9.57 0.07 -1.79
C ALA A 82 -9.71 -1.11 -2.78
N LYS A 83 -8.60 -1.72 -3.21
CA LYS A 83 -8.63 -2.93 -4.07
C LYS A 83 -9.35 -4.08 -3.39
N HIS A 84 -9.09 -4.28 -2.10
CA HIS A 84 -9.73 -5.33 -1.32
C HIS A 84 -11.25 -5.10 -1.21
N LEU A 85 -11.68 -3.88 -0.87
CA LEU A 85 -13.10 -3.51 -0.82
C LEU A 85 -13.78 -3.64 -2.18
N MET A 86 -13.12 -3.25 -3.27
CA MET A 86 -13.62 -3.41 -4.63
C MET A 86 -13.81 -4.90 -4.98
N GLY A 87 -12.86 -5.76 -4.61
CA GLY A 87 -12.95 -7.21 -4.81
C GLY A 87 -14.11 -7.82 -4.03
N LEU A 88 -14.28 -7.44 -2.76
CA LEU A 88 -15.42 -7.86 -1.94
C LEU A 88 -16.75 -7.39 -2.54
N ALA A 89 -16.82 -6.15 -3.02
CA ALA A 89 -18.02 -5.63 -3.67
C ALA A 89 -18.34 -6.38 -4.97
N ALA A 90 -17.33 -6.70 -5.78
CA ALA A 90 -17.50 -7.47 -7.01
C ALA A 90 -17.95 -8.92 -6.73
N ALA A 91 -17.46 -9.54 -5.66
CA ALA A 91 -17.90 -10.87 -5.22
C ALA A 91 -19.34 -10.86 -4.68
N ASN A 92 -19.73 -9.81 -3.96
CA ASN A 92 -21.09 -9.63 -3.44
C ASN A 92 -22.09 -9.11 -4.48
N TYR A 93 -21.61 -8.68 -5.66
CA TYR A 93 -22.47 -8.21 -6.73
C TYR A 93 -23.38 -9.32 -7.24
N ALA A 94 -24.67 -9.02 -7.42
CA ALA A 94 -25.68 -10.00 -7.78
C ALA A 94 -25.41 -10.73 -9.11
N GLY A 95 -24.67 -10.09 -10.02
CA GLY A 95 -24.15 -10.66 -11.27
C GLY A 95 -22.64 -10.89 -11.26
N GLY A 96 -22.03 -11.04 -10.09
CA GLY A 96 -20.61 -11.25 -9.91
C GLY A 96 -20.11 -12.56 -10.54
N PRO A 97 -18.82 -12.64 -10.87
CA PRO A 97 -18.24 -13.81 -11.52
C PRO A 97 -18.47 -15.08 -10.69
N GLY A 98 -18.90 -16.18 -11.36
CA GLY A 98 -19.23 -17.46 -10.72
C GLY A 98 -20.71 -17.65 -10.37
N ARG A 99 -21.55 -16.61 -10.46
CA ARG A 99 -22.98 -16.70 -10.17
C ARG A 99 -23.77 -16.95 -11.47
N ARG A 100 -24.36 -18.15 -11.62
CA ARG A 100 -25.20 -18.49 -12.79
C ARG A 100 -26.36 -17.51 -12.89
N ARG A 101 -26.56 -16.91 -14.07
CA ARG A 101 -27.70 -16.04 -14.34
C ARG A 101 -28.96 -16.90 -14.27
N ARG A 102 -29.90 -16.52 -13.41
CA ARG A 102 -31.18 -17.24 -13.21
C ARG A 102 -32.06 -17.29 -14.46
N SER A 103 -31.66 -16.62 -15.55
CA SER A 103 -32.32 -16.61 -16.85
C SER A 103 -31.97 -17.81 -17.75
N GLU A 104 -31.08 -18.70 -17.32
CA GLU A 104 -30.70 -19.93 -18.03
C GLU A 104 -31.22 -21.20 -17.31
N GLN A 105 -32.45 -21.17 -16.81
CA GLN A 105 -33.16 -22.39 -16.41
C GLN A 105 -34.23 -22.69 -17.47
N PRO A 106 -34.16 -23.83 -18.17
CA PRO A 106 -35.22 -24.28 -19.08
C PRO A 106 -36.49 -24.70 -18.33
#